data_AF-A0A8H2ZFS4-F1
#
_entry.id   AF-A0A8H2ZFS4-F1
#
_cell.length_a   1.000
_cell.length_b   1.000
_cell.length_c   1.000
_cell.angle_alpha   90.00
_cell.angle_beta   90.00
_cell.angle_gamma   90.00
#
_symmetry.space_group_name_H-M   'P 1'
#
loop_
_entity.id
_entity.type
_entity.pdbx_description
1 polymer ?
#
loop_
_entity_poly.entity_id
_entity_poly.type
_entity_poly.pdbx_seq_one_letter_code
_entity_poly.pdbx_strand_id
1 'polypeptide(L)'
;MVWFPFVSGNKPEFKNNREARKQCWESRDIYFDCLNKIDVISPLDPKNKIKIKKNCSNQEKGFENDCANSWISYFKEKRVTDYRNELIQKQMQQDEQNQNQLQQK
;
A
#
# COMPACT_ATOMS: atom_id res chain seq x y z
N MET A 1 -36.01 6.70 20.99
CA MET A 1 -34.72 6.10 20.61
C MET A 1 -34.97 5.29 19.34
N VAL A 2 -34.62 5.82 18.18
CA VAL A 2 -34.91 5.19 16.88
C VAL A 2 -33.67 4.42 16.45
N TRP A 3 -33.74 3.10 16.54
CA TRP A 3 -32.69 2.16 16.12
C TRP A 3 -32.80 2.01 14.60
N PHE A 4 -32.03 2.82 13.86
CA PHE A 4 -31.99 2.74 12.40
C PHE A 4 -31.31 1.42 11.98
N PRO A 5 -32.01 0.50 11.29
CA PRO A 5 -31.37 -0.68 10.73
C PRO A 5 -30.47 -0.24 9.58
N PHE A 6 -29.17 -0.45 9.76
CA PHE A 6 -28.15 -0.19 8.75
C PHE A 6 -28.43 -1.05 7.51
N VAL A 7 -28.99 -0.43 6.47
CA VAL A 7 -29.15 -1.05 5.13
C VAL A 7 -27.76 -1.21 4.54
N SER A 8 -27.19 -2.40 4.71
CA SER A 8 -25.93 -2.79 4.08
C SER A 8 -26.19 -3.01 2.58
N GLY A 9 -25.81 -2.02 1.76
CA GLY A 9 -25.86 -2.13 0.31
C GLY A 9 -24.97 -3.27 -0.18
N ASN A 10 -25.54 -4.17 -0.99
CA ASN A 10 -24.86 -5.28 -1.63
C ASN A 10 -23.68 -4.79 -2.49
N LYS A 11 -22.48 -4.78 -1.93
CA LYS A 11 -21.24 -4.73 -2.72
C LYS A 11 -21.01 -6.11 -3.33
N PRO A 12 -20.49 -6.21 -4.58
CA PRO A 12 -20.13 -7.48 -5.17
C PRO A 12 -19.18 -8.21 -4.22
N GLU A 13 -19.59 -9.39 -3.79
CA GLU A 13 -18.84 -10.22 -2.85
C GLU A 13 -17.61 -10.75 -3.57
N PHE A 14 -16.44 -10.18 -3.27
CA PHE A 14 -15.17 -10.72 -3.73
C PHE A 14 -15.02 -12.13 -3.13
N LYS A 15 -15.18 -13.16 -3.96
CA LYS A 15 -15.01 -14.55 -3.52
C LYS A 15 -13.59 -14.72 -3.03
N ASN A 16 -13.45 -15.00 -1.73
CA ASN A 16 -12.17 -15.15 -1.05
C ASN A 16 -11.50 -16.51 -1.36
N ASN A 17 -11.37 -16.81 -2.65
CA ASN A 17 -10.77 -18.03 -3.17
C ASN A 17 -9.26 -17.87 -3.29
N ARG A 18 -8.52 -18.97 -3.12
CA ARG A 18 -7.04 -18.97 -3.21
C ARG A 18 -6.53 -18.44 -4.55
N GLU A 19 -7.21 -18.77 -5.64
CA GLU A 19 -6.87 -18.32 -7.00
C GLU A 19 -7.07 -16.81 -7.17
N ALA A 20 -8.19 -16.27 -6.68
CA ALA A 20 -8.46 -14.83 -6.71
C ALA A 20 -7.41 -14.04 -5.90
N ARG A 21 -6.93 -14.59 -4.77
CA ARG A 21 -5.82 -13.96 -4.02
C ARG A 21 -4.51 -13.95 -4.81
N LYS A 22 -4.19 -15.04 -5.54
CA LYS A 22 -3.00 -15.10 -6.38
C LYS A 22 -3.05 -14.02 -7.47
N GLN A 23 -4.17 -13.92 -8.18
CA GLN A 23 -4.40 -12.89 -9.20
C GLN A 23 -4.29 -11.47 -8.61
N CYS A 24 -4.89 -11.21 -7.45
CA CYS A 24 -4.72 -9.93 -6.77
C CYS A 24 -3.24 -9.61 -6.46
N TRP A 25 -2.45 -10.58 -5.99
CA TRP A 25 -1.04 -10.36 -5.67
C TRP A 25 -0.20 -10.11 -6.93
N GLU A 26 -0.48 -10.80 -8.03
CA GLU A 26 0.17 -10.55 -9.32
C GLU A 26 -0.13 -9.13 -9.82
N SER A 27 -1.41 -8.72 -9.81
CA SER A 27 -1.81 -7.36 -10.22
C SER A 27 -1.29 -6.28 -9.27
N ARG A 28 -1.16 -6.58 -7.97
CA ARG A 28 -0.51 -5.70 -6.97
C ARG A 28 0.95 -5.45 -7.34
N ASP A 29 1.70 -6.51 -7.64
CA ASP A 29 3.13 -6.42 -7.89
C ASP A 29 3.40 -5.64 -9.19
N ILE A 30 2.59 -5.88 -10.23
CA ILE A 30 2.65 -5.09 -11.48
C ILE A 30 2.39 -3.59 -11.23
N TYR A 31 1.39 -3.27 -10.40
CA TYR A 31 1.11 -1.87 -10.03
C TYR A 31 2.26 -1.26 -9.22
N PHE A 32 2.80 -1.99 -8.24
CA PHE A 32 3.90 -1.53 -7.40
C PHE A 32 5.21 -1.37 -8.16
N ASP A 33 5.48 -2.21 -9.14
CA ASP A 33 6.61 -2.05 -10.05
C ASP A 33 6.48 -0.79 -10.89
N CYS A 34 5.27 -0.47 -11.34
CA CYS A 34 5.01 0.80 -12.02
C CYS A 34 5.26 1.99 -11.10
N LEU A 35 4.81 1.93 -9.83
CA LEU A 35 5.07 2.97 -8.84
C LEU A 35 6.58 3.14 -8.55
N ASN A 36 7.33 2.04 -8.51
CA ASN A 36 8.78 2.07 -8.32
C ASN A 36 9.48 2.77 -9.49
N LYS A 37 9.07 2.51 -10.74
CA LYS A 37 9.62 3.18 -11.93
C LYS A 37 9.41 4.69 -11.96
N ILE A 38 8.41 5.19 -11.25
CA ILE A 38 8.11 6.63 -11.15
C ILE A 38 8.56 7.23 -9.81
N ASP A 39 9.29 6.48 -8.97
CA ASP A 39 9.75 6.88 -7.64
C ASP A 39 8.62 7.41 -6.74
N VAL A 40 7.45 6.76 -6.77
CA VAL A 40 6.32 7.12 -5.91
C VAL A 40 6.18 6.10 -4.78
N ILE A 41 6.35 6.59 -3.55
CA ILE A 41 6.23 5.77 -2.34
C ILE A 41 4.79 5.75 -1.83
N SER A 42 4.14 6.91 -1.73
CA SER A 42 2.77 7.05 -1.25
C SER A 42 1.78 7.24 -2.42
N PRO A 43 1.03 6.18 -2.79
CA PRO A 43 -0.05 6.29 -3.77
C PRO A 43 -1.30 6.99 -3.22
N LEU A 44 -1.37 7.23 -1.91
CA LEU A 44 -2.48 7.92 -1.25
C LEU A 44 -2.38 9.45 -1.35
N ASP A 45 -1.19 9.98 -1.65
CA ASP A 45 -0.99 11.42 -1.71
C ASP A 45 -1.65 12.03 -2.95
N PRO A 46 -2.43 13.12 -2.80
CA PRO A 46 -3.13 13.74 -3.93
C PRO A 46 -2.16 14.31 -4.98
N LYS A 47 -0.95 14.69 -4.56
CA LYS A 47 0.13 15.16 -5.46
C LYS A 47 0.58 14.07 -6.44
N ASN A 48 0.64 12.82 -5.97
CA ASN A 48 1.13 11.70 -6.75
C ASN A 48 0.04 11.12 -7.66
N LYS A 49 -1.24 11.33 -7.33
CA LYS A 49 -2.39 10.83 -8.10
C LYS A 49 -2.34 11.19 -9.58
N ILE A 50 -1.91 12.40 -9.92
CA ILE A 50 -1.78 12.85 -11.32
C ILE A 50 -0.67 12.07 -12.04
N LYS A 51 0.47 11.87 -11.37
CA LYS A 51 1.63 11.12 -11.90
C LYS A 51 1.30 9.64 -12.09
N ILE A 52 0.60 9.04 -11.13
CA ILE A 52 0.14 7.65 -11.17
C ILE A 52 -0.87 7.47 -12.30
N LYS A 53 -1.88 8.34 -12.40
CA LYS A 53 -2.90 8.24 -13.45
C LYS A 53 -2.28 8.38 -14.86
N LYS A 54 -1.24 9.20 -15.00
CA LYS A 54 -0.55 9.39 -16.28
C LYS A 54 0.28 8.18 -16.71
N ASN A 55 0.98 7.52 -15.78
CA ASN A 55 1.96 6.48 -16.10
C ASN A 55 1.48 5.05 -15.81
N CYS A 56 0.63 4.88 -14.80
CA CYS A 56 0.27 3.59 -14.20
C CYS A 56 -1.26 3.35 -14.15
N SER A 57 -2.07 4.10 -14.91
CA SER A 57 -3.53 4.00 -14.84
C SER A 57 -4.08 2.64 -15.28
N ASN A 58 -3.42 1.96 -16.22
CA ASN A 58 -3.85 0.64 -16.67
C ASN A 58 -3.62 -0.41 -15.59
N GLN A 59 -2.46 -0.36 -14.93
CA GLN A 59 -2.07 -1.24 -13.83
C GLN A 59 -2.94 -0.97 -12.59
N GLU A 60 -3.23 0.30 -12.30
CA GLU A 60 -4.13 0.69 -11.21
C GLU A 60 -5.54 0.11 -11.43
N LYS A 61 -6.08 0.21 -12.64
CA LYS A 61 -7.39 -0.40 -12.97
C LYS A 61 -7.36 -1.92 -12.86
N GLY A 62 -6.30 -2.58 -13.32
CA GLY A 62 -6.14 -4.03 -13.16
C GLY A 62 -6.15 -4.42 -11.68
N PHE A 63 -5.38 -3.72 -10.87
CA PHE A 63 -5.34 -3.93 -9.43
C PHE A 63 -6.69 -3.68 -8.74
N GLU A 64 -7.44 -2.66 -9.16
CA GLU A 64 -8.79 -2.35 -8.66
C GLU A 64 -9.85 -3.37 -9.07
N ASN A 65 -9.70 -3.99 -10.24
CA ASN A 65 -10.63 -5.00 -10.76
C ASN A 65 -10.35 -6.39 -10.16
N ASP A 66 -9.09 -6.76 -10.02
CA ASP A 66 -8.67 -8.10 -9.59
C ASP A 66 -8.66 -8.28 -8.07
N CYS A 67 -8.68 -7.19 -7.31
CA CYS A 67 -8.56 -7.23 -5.86
C CYS A 67 -9.74 -6.57 -5.14
N ALA A 68 -10.04 -7.06 -3.94
CA ALA A 68 -11.05 -6.45 -3.08
C ALA A 68 -10.60 -5.04 -2.62
N ASN A 69 -11.56 -4.10 -2.58
CA ASN A 69 -11.31 -2.72 -2.11
C ASN A 69 -10.63 -2.63 -0.74
N SER A 70 -10.98 -3.52 0.20
CA SER A 70 -10.36 -3.56 1.53
C SER A 70 -8.87 -3.93 1.45
N TRP A 71 -8.51 -4.86 0.58
CA TRP A 71 -7.12 -5.26 0.36
C TRP A 71 -6.32 -4.16 -0.34
N ILE A 72 -6.93 -3.48 -1.31
CA ILE A 72 -6.30 -2.37 -2.03
C ILE A 72 -5.91 -1.25 -1.06
N SER A 73 -6.84 -0.79 -0.22
CA SER A 73 -6.57 0.24 0.79
C SER A 73 -5.47 -0.20 1.74
N TYR A 74 -5.57 -1.43 2.27
CA TYR A 74 -4.56 -1.99 3.16
C TYR A 74 -3.17 -2.04 2.52
N PHE A 75 -3.04 -2.51 1.27
CA PHE A 75 -1.76 -2.59 0.59
C PHE A 75 -1.15 -1.21 0.31
N LYS A 76 -1.97 -0.23 -0.08
CA LYS A 76 -1.51 1.15 -0.31
C LYS A 76 -1.00 1.78 1.00
N GLU A 77 -1.68 1.58 2.12
CA GLU A 77 -1.25 2.05 3.45
C GLU A 77 -0.01 1.31 3.96
N LYS A 78 0.02 -0.01 3.76
CA LYS A 78 1.14 -0.86 4.18
C LYS A 78 2.44 -0.42 3.51
N ARG A 79 2.44 -0.13 2.22
CA ARG A 79 3.62 0.37 1.49
C ARG A 79 4.24 1.61 2.14
N VAL A 80 3.41 2.57 2.59
CA VAL A 80 3.89 3.80 3.26
C VAL A 80 4.42 3.49 4.65
N THR A 81 3.72 2.62 5.38
CA THR A 81 4.12 2.21 6.73
C THR A 81 5.44 1.45 6.72
N ASP A 82 5.59 0.49 5.82
CA ASP A 82 6.82 -0.31 5.66
C ASP A 82 8.01 0.61 5.33
N TYR A 83 7.84 1.56 4.41
CA TYR A 83 8.87 2.56 4.10
C TYR A 83 9.25 3.41 5.32
N ARG A 84 8.26 3.89 6.09
CA ARG A 84 8.52 4.67 7.31
C ARG A 84 9.25 3.83 8.36
N ASN A 85 8.86 2.58 8.54
CA ASN A 85 9.48 1.67 9.49
C ASN A 85 10.94 1.40 9.14
N GLU A 86 11.24 1.21 7.85
CA GLU A 86 12.63 1.04 7.38
C GLU A 86 13.49 2.27 7.67
N LEU A 87 12.96 3.48 7.49
CA LEU A 87 13.67 4.72 7.82
C LEU A 87 13.97 4.83 9.32
N ILE A 88 12.97 4.54 10.16
CA ILE A 88 13.13 4.57 11.62
C ILE A 88 14.15 3.51 12.07
N GLN A 89 14.09 2.30 11.53
CA GLN A 89 15.06 1.23 11.82
C GLN A 89 16.49 1.63 11.46
N LYS A 90 16.69 2.23 10.28
CA LYS A 90 18.01 2.74 9.86
C LYS A 90 18.51 3.83 10.81
N GLN A 91 17.64 4.74 11.24
CA GLN A 91 18.00 5.80 12.19
C GLN A 91 18.39 5.23 13.55
N MET A 92 17.60 4.29 14.10
CA MET A 92 17.91 3.63 15.37
C MET A 92 19.27 2.92 15.34
N GLN A 93 19.57 2.21 14.25
CA GLN A 93 20.87 1.54 14.08
C GLN A 93 22.04 2.55 14.03
N GLN A 94 21.85 3.69 13.37
CA GLN A 94 22.86 4.75 13.32
C GLN A 94 23.07 5.38 14.71
N ASP A 95 21.99 5.64 15.45
CA ASP A 95 22.07 6.20 16.79
C ASP A 95 22.75 5.24 17.77
N GLU A 96 22.45 3.94 17.70
CA GLU A 96 23.13 2.89 18.46
C GLU A 96 24.64 2.86 18.15
N GLN A 97 25.01 2.91 16.87
CA GLN A 97 26.42 2.96 16.46
C GLN A 97 27.12 4.22 16.98
N ASN A 98 26.48 5.39 16.88
CA ASN A 98 27.01 6.65 17.37
C ASN A 98 27.20 6.63 18.90
N GLN A 99 26.24 6.10 19.65
CA GLN A 99 26.34 5.94 21.10
C GLN A 99 27.49 5.01 21.50
N ASN A 100 27.63 3.87 20.81
CA ASN A 100 28.72 2.93 21.07
C ASN A 100 30.10 3.55 20.78
N GLN A 101 30.21 4.39 19.74
CA GLN A 101 31.45 5.12 19.44
C GLN A 101 31.79 6.18 20.51
N LEU A 102 30.78 6.86 21.06
CA LEU A 102 30.97 7.85 22.13
C LEU A 102 31.42 7.20 23.45
N GLN A 103 30.97 5.97 23.73
CA GLN A 103 31.38 5.22 24.93
C GLN A 103 32.80 4.63 24.84
N GLN A 104 33.38 4.55 23.64
CA GLN A 104 34.73 4.00 23.40
C GLN A 104 35.84 5.07 23.39
N LYS A 105 35.49 6.35 23.57
CA LYS A 105 36.44 7.47 23.74
C LYS A 105 36.53 7.87 25.20
#